data_AF-A0A9D1YHC8-F1
#
_entry.id   AF-A0A9D1YHC8-F1
#
_cell.length_a   1.000
_cell.length_b   1.000
_cell.length_c   1.000
_cell.angle_alpha   90.00
_cell.angle_beta   90.00
_cell.angle_gamma   90.00
#
_symmetry.space_group_name_H-M   'P 1'
#
loop_
_entity.id
_entity.type
_entity.pdbx_description
1 polymer ?
#
loop_
_entity_poly.entity_id
_entity_poly.type
_entity_poly.pdbx_seq_one_letter_code
_entity_poly.pdbx_strand_id
1 'polypeptide(L)'
;MGMGIAAYHGWQYRPVTLWIFGFLAGMAGAALLGGTLWKWIKRRWLRNTLLTLYVILLLMGTPLSLLMGAIRMPEEAVLPWGELEIRWYQGFLEAREITYAHPRLGLFMEPFSWEAADDIRALEYTHSTTFTLAPDQGDGISRYTPEEHPQLAVRVYGVSRYGLTDDYQMKLTSQYAREVYEKEDMDWEYTGVGQYEGAMEFVVREEDDLEAYAADLAKIVARVVEDPFYEREAGYVQVMTEDAMKQRALYFGAHQPFIEEGKAPDTYAYPEAVLPVLEALLYGEE
;
A
#
# COMPACT_ATOMS: atom_id res chain seq x y z
N MET A 1 31.37 12.96 -16.59
CA MET A 1 31.66 12.53 -15.21
C MET A 1 30.58 11.60 -14.66
N GLY A 2 29.29 11.96 -14.74
CA GLY A 2 28.19 11.10 -14.24
C GLY A 2 28.05 9.71 -14.89
N MET A 3 28.16 9.58 -16.22
CA MET A 3 28.05 8.27 -16.90
C MET A 3 29.15 7.27 -16.51
N GLY A 4 30.37 7.73 -16.19
CA GLY A 4 31.46 6.86 -15.77
C GLY A 4 31.28 6.33 -14.34
N ILE A 5 30.71 7.16 -13.46
CA ILE A 5 30.40 6.78 -12.07
C ILE A 5 29.23 5.79 -12.06
N ALA A 6 28.16 6.09 -12.83
CA ALA A 6 27.00 5.22 -12.91
C ALA A 6 27.36 3.82 -13.45
N ALA A 7 28.14 3.75 -14.53
CA ALA A 7 28.56 2.47 -15.11
C ALA A 7 29.47 1.67 -14.18
N TYR A 8 30.35 2.32 -13.42
CA TYR A 8 31.23 1.65 -12.46
C TYR A 8 30.46 1.01 -11.29
N HIS A 9 29.40 1.68 -10.82
CA HIS A 9 28.57 1.21 -9.70
C HIS A 9 27.34 0.41 -10.13
N GLY A 10 27.14 0.14 -11.43
CA GLY A 10 25.94 -0.54 -11.93
C GLY A 10 24.65 0.29 -11.79
N TRP A 11 24.77 1.60 -11.55
CA TRP A 11 23.63 2.48 -11.38
C TRP A 11 23.00 2.87 -12.72
N GLN A 12 21.67 2.98 -12.70
CA GLN A 12 20.87 3.47 -13.81
C GLN A 12 20.37 4.88 -13.51
N TYR A 13 20.03 5.66 -14.52
CA TYR A 13 19.35 6.94 -14.30
C TYR A 13 17.90 6.69 -13.93
N ARG A 14 17.38 7.46 -12.97
CA ARG A 14 15.96 7.44 -12.64
C ARG A 14 15.12 7.84 -13.86
N PRO A 15 13.96 7.20 -14.10
CA PRO A 15 13.05 7.59 -15.18
C PRO A 15 12.73 9.09 -15.20
N VAL A 16 12.43 9.68 -14.04
CA VAL A 16 12.15 11.11 -13.92
C VAL A 16 13.33 11.98 -14.37
N THR A 17 14.55 11.58 -14.03
CA THR A 17 15.79 12.28 -14.38
C THR A 17 16.03 12.28 -15.88
N LEU A 18 15.87 11.11 -16.53
CA LEU A 18 16.02 10.98 -17.97
C LEU A 18 15.06 11.90 -18.72
N TRP A 19 13.83 12.03 -18.23
CA TRP A 19 12.84 12.90 -18.84
C TRP A 19 13.16 14.38 -18.69
N ILE A 20 13.58 14.83 -17.50
CA ILE A 20 14.02 16.21 -17.29
C ILE A 20 15.17 16.55 -18.24
N PHE A 21 16.17 15.67 -18.36
CA PHE A 21 17.28 15.88 -19.29
C PHE A 21 16.84 15.88 -20.75
N GLY A 22 15.96 14.95 -21.14
CA GLY A 22 15.40 14.90 -22.49
C GLY A 22 14.63 16.18 -22.85
N PHE A 23 13.82 16.68 -21.92
CA PHE A 23 13.09 17.94 -22.07
C PHE A 23 14.04 19.14 -22.23
N LEU A 24 15.03 19.26 -21.34
CA LEU A 24 16.02 20.34 -21.40
C LEU A 24 16.85 20.30 -22.68
N ALA A 25 17.25 19.10 -23.13
CA ALA A 25 17.97 18.92 -24.39
C ALA A 25 17.10 19.34 -25.59
N GLY A 26 15.81 18.99 -25.58
CA GLY A 26 14.84 19.43 -26.59
C GLY A 26 14.70 20.94 -26.65
N MET A 27 14.56 21.61 -25.50
CA MET A 27 14.48 23.06 -25.40
C MET A 27 15.77 23.76 -25.87
N ALA A 28 16.94 23.21 -25.51
CA ALA A 28 18.23 23.74 -25.95
C ALA A 28 18.42 23.60 -27.47
N GLY A 29 18.10 22.43 -28.03
CA GLY A 29 18.15 22.19 -29.47
C GLY A 29 17.21 23.12 -30.23
N ALA A 30 16.00 23.33 -29.70
CA ALA A 30 15.07 24.30 -30.23
C ALA A 30 15.70 25.71 -30.22
N ALA A 31 16.16 26.20 -29.06
CA ALA A 31 16.74 27.54 -28.94
C ALA A 31 17.90 27.79 -29.92
N LEU A 32 18.75 26.78 -30.16
CA LEU A 32 19.82 26.85 -31.16
C LEU A 32 19.29 27.00 -32.60
N LEU A 33 18.24 26.27 -32.97
CA LEU A 33 17.59 26.42 -34.29
C LEU A 33 16.96 27.81 -34.46
N GLY A 34 16.28 28.32 -33.43
CA GLY A 34 15.75 29.68 -33.45
C GLY A 34 16.85 30.74 -33.61
N GLY A 35 17.95 30.57 -32.87
CA GLY A 35 19.12 31.47 -32.93
C GLY A 35 19.86 31.45 -34.27
N THR A 36 19.96 30.28 -34.92
CA THR A 36 20.57 30.17 -36.25
C THR A 36 19.69 30.78 -37.35
N LEU A 37 18.38 30.50 -37.35
CA LEU A 37 17.41 31.14 -38.23
C LEU A 37 17.47 32.67 -38.14
N TRP A 38 17.57 33.20 -36.92
CA TRP A 38 17.68 34.65 -36.69
C TRP A 38 18.92 35.28 -37.34
N LYS A 39 20.05 34.57 -37.35
CA LYS A 39 21.32 35.06 -37.93
C LYS A 39 21.34 35.00 -39.46
N TRP A 40 20.70 34.00 -40.06
CA TRP A 40 20.80 33.76 -41.50
C TRP A 40 19.79 34.57 -42.32
N ILE A 41 18.64 34.91 -41.75
CA ILE A 41 17.59 35.63 -42.49
C ILE A 41 17.82 37.15 -42.40
N LYS A 42 18.35 37.73 -43.48
CA LYS A 42 18.63 39.17 -43.57
C LYS A 42 17.37 40.04 -43.71
N ARG A 43 16.29 39.53 -44.31
CA ARG A 43 15.04 40.28 -44.51
C ARG A 43 14.22 40.31 -43.22
N ARG A 44 14.03 41.52 -42.67
CA ARG A 44 13.41 41.76 -41.36
C ARG A 44 11.99 41.20 -41.23
N TRP A 45 11.13 41.39 -42.24
CA TRP A 45 9.77 40.84 -42.22
C TRP A 45 9.77 39.32 -42.25
N LEU A 46 10.51 38.70 -43.18
CA LEU A 46 10.61 37.24 -43.29
C LEU A 46 11.17 36.61 -42.01
N ARG A 47 12.19 37.24 -41.41
CA ARG A 47 12.79 36.80 -40.14
C ARG A 47 11.76 36.80 -39.02
N ASN A 48 11.00 37.89 -38.89
CA ASN A 48 10.01 38.02 -37.84
C ASN A 48 8.86 37.01 -38.04
N THR A 49 8.35 36.86 -39.27
CA THR A 49 7.28 35.88 -39.59
C THR A 49 7.71 34.46 -39.27
N LEU A 50 8.92 34.05 -39.65
CA LEU A 50 9.45 32.72 -39.37
C LEU A 50 9.71 32.51 -37.87
N LEU A 51 10.21 33.53 -37.15
CA LEU A 51 10.39 33.45 -35.71
C LEU A 51 9.03 33.29 -34.99
N THR A 52 8.00 34.04 -35.40
CA THR A 52 6.65 33.92 -34.83
C THR A 52 6.07 32.52 -35.06
N LEU A 53 6.16 31.99 -36.28
CA LEU A 53 5.75 30.62 -36.60
C LEU A 53 6.51 29.58 -35.77
N TYR A 54 7.82 29.75 -35.64
CA TYR A 54 8.66 28.89 -34.83
C TYR A 54 8.25 28.90 -33.34
N VAL A 55 7.98 30.08 -32.76
CA VAL A 55 7.50 30.19 -31.38
C VAL A 55 6.12 29.54 -31.21
N ILE A 56 5.20 29.70 -32.17
CA ILE A 56 3.89 29.03 -32.12
C ILE A 56 4.05 27.51 -32.15
N LEU A 57 4.88 26.98 -33.06
CA LEU A 57 5.16 25.55 -33.14
C LEU A 57 5.79 25.01 -31.86
N LEU A 58 6.67 25.78 -31.22
CA LEU A 58 7.27 25.42 -29.95
C LEU A 58 6.22 25.42 -28.83
N LEU A 59 5.38 26.46 -28.74
CA LEU A 59 4.29 26.54 -27.76
C LEU A 59 3.23 25.45 -27.94
N MET A 60 3.02 24.91 -29.15
CA MET A 60 2.12 23.78 -29.38
C MET A 60 2.81 22.42 -29.20
N GLY A 61 4.06 22.29 -29.66
CA GLY A 61 4.84 21.06 -29.61
C GLY A 61 5.31 20.72 -28.21
N THR A 62 5.72 21.71 -27.40
CA THR A 62 6.22 21.48 -26.04
C THR A 62 5.15 20.87 -25.12
N PRO A 63 3.91 21.38 -25.04
CA PRO A 63 2.85 20.74 -24.24
C PRO A 63 2.52 19.33 -24.73
N LEU A 64 2.48 19.11 -26.05
CA LEU A 64 2.19 17.79 -26.61
C LEU A 64 3.31 16.79 -26.29
N SER A 65 4.57 17.19 -26.39
CA SER A 65 5.71 16.36 -25.98
C SER A 65 5.75 16.11 -24.48
N LEU A 66 5.39 17.10 -23.65
CA LEU A 66 5.24 16.94 -22.21
C LEU A 66 4.15 15.91 -21.88
N LEU A 67 2.98 16.01 -22.52
CA LEU A 67 1.87 15.07 -22.37
C LEU A 67 2.25 13.66 -22.82
N MET A 68 2.83 13.51 -24.01
CA MET A 68 3.25 12.20 -24.53
C MET A 68 4.36 11.58 -23.68
N GLY A 69 5.28 12.40 -23.14
CA GLY A 69 6.30 11.96 -22.20
C GLY A 69 5.69 11.51 -20.86
N ALA A 70 4.74 12.29 -20.31
CA ALA A 70 4.06 11.94 -19.06
C ALA A 70 3.26 10.63 -19.17
N ILE A 71 2.62 10.37 -20.32
CA ILE A 71 1.82 9.15 -20.52
C ILE A 71 2.67 7.89 -20.69
N ARG A 72 3.87 8.01 -21.28
CA ARG A 72 4.74 6.85 -21.59
C ARG A 72 5.86 6.62 -20.59
N MET A 73 6.02 7.50 -19.61
CA MET A 73 7.04 7.33 -18.61
C MET A 73 6.68 6.21 -17.63
N PRO A 74 7.67 5.42 -17.19
CA PRO A 74 7.49 4.57 -16.02
C PRO A 74 7.03 5.43 -14.84
N GLU A 75 6.03 4.95 -14.10
CA GLU A 75 5.68 5.61 -12.84
C GLU A 75 6.75 5.29 -11.81
N GLU A 76 7.20 6.31 -11.12
CA GLU A 76 8.16 6.20 -10.04
C GLU A 76 7.49 6.65 -8.75
N ALA A 77 7.54 5.81 -7.72
CA ALA A 77 7.04 6.13 -6.40
C ALA A 77 8.11 5.79 -5.35
N VAL A 78 8.26 6.67 -4.36
CA VAL A 78 9.10 6.38 -3.19
C VAL A 78 8.23 5.66 -2.17
N LEU A 79 8.64 4.46 -1.79
CA LEU A 79 8.01 3.68 -0.74
C LEU A 79 8.25 4.34 0.62
N PRO A 80 7.40 4.08 1.63
CA PRO A 80 7.54 4.69 2.95
C PRO A 80 8.93 4.48 3.60
N TRP A 81 9.53 3.31 3.38
CA TRP A 81 10.87 2.96 3.86
C TRP A 81 12.03 3.39 2.93
N GLY A 82 11.73 4.19 1.89
CA GLY A 82 12.74 4.91 1.10
C GLY A 82 13.17 4.26 -0.22
N GLU A 83 12.74 3.04 -0.50
CA GLU A 83 13.01 2.38 -1.80
C GLU A 83 12.14 2.96 -2.92
N LEU A 84 12.56 2.76 -4.18
CA LEU A 84 11.78 3.16 -5.35
C LEU A 84 10.97 1.96 -5.88
N GLU A 85 9.68 2.16 -6.08
CA GLU A 85 8.85 1.33 -6.95
C GLU A 85 8.81 1.96 -8.35
N ILE A 86 9.12 1.16 -9.36
CA ILE A 86 9.11 1.57 -10.76
C ILE A 86 8.11 0.69 -11.52
N ARG A 87 7.06 1.30 -12.05
CA ARG A 87 6.04 0.63 -12.87
C ARG A 87 6.26 0.91 -14.33
N TRP A 88 6.56 -0.11 -15.11
CA TRP A 88 6.72 -0.01 -16.55
C TRP A 88 5.39 -0.24 -17.27
N TYR A 89 5.10 0.65 -18.21
CA TYR A 89 3.96 0.50 -19.12
C TYR A 89 4.37 -0.38 -20.31
N GLN A 90 3.88 -1.61 -20.37
CA GLN A 90 4.12 -2.49 -21.53
C GLN A 90 3.15 -2.26 -22.71
N GLY A 91 2.07 -1.51 -22.52
CA GLY A 91 1.15 -1.16 -23.60
C GLY A 91 -0.22 -0.73 -23.08
N PHE A 92 -1.09 -0.27 -23.99
CA PHE A 92 -2.49 -0.03 -23.67
C PHE A 92 -3.17 -1.41 -23.57
N LEU A 93 -3.44 -1.89 -22.34
CA LEU A 93 -4.11 -3.15 -21.94
C LEU A 93 -3.25 -4.27 -21.33
N GLU A 94 -1.92 -4.13 -21.23
CA GLU A 94 -1.06 -5.16 -20.61
C GLU A 94 -0.78 -4.89 -19.12
N ALA A 95 -0.51 -5.96 -18.37
CA ALA A 95 -0.15 -5.90 -16.96
C ALA A 95 1.10 -5.02 -16.77
N ARG A 96 1.10 -4.20 -15.71
CA ARG A 96 2.25 -3.35 -15.37
C ARG A 96 3.33 -4.22 -14.75
N GLU A 97 4.54 -4.17 -15.31
CA GLU A 97 5.71 -4.79 -14.68
C GLU A 97 6.20 -3.87 -13.55
N ILE A 98 6.34 -4.44 -12.35
CA ILE A 98 6.79 -3.73 -11.15
C ILE A 98 8.22 -4.16 -10.86
N THR A 99 9.11 -3.18 -10.72
CA THR A 99 10.52 -3.38 -10.36
C THR A 99 10.90 -2.44 -9.21
N TYR A 100 11.95 -2.79 -8.47
CA TYR A 100 12.38 -2.03 -7.30
C TYR A 100 13.84 -1.58 -7.43
N ALA A 101 14.16 -0.44 -6.82
CA ALA A 101 15.51 0.12 -6.86
C ALA A 101 15.85 0.99 -5.66
N HIS A 102 17.12 0.98 -5.24
CA HIS A 102 17.63 1.92 -4.25
C HIS A 102 17.87 3.30 -4.89
N PRO A 103 17.37 4.41 -4.30
CA PRO A 103 17.71 5.74 -4.79
C PRO A 103 19.19 6.07 -4.50
N ARG A 104 19.91 6.59 -5.50
CA ARG A 104 21.33 6.93 -5.41
C ARG A 104 21.59 8.36 -5.88
N LEU A 105 22.16 9.18 -5.00
CA LEU A 105 22.55 10.58 -5.27
C LEU A 105 21.42 11.43 -5.91
N GLY A 106 20.16 11.10 -5.65
CA GLY A 106 18.98 11.79 -6.17
C GLY A 106 18.71 11.66 -7.68
N LEU A 107 19.71 11.29 -8.49
CA LEU A 107 19.59 11.22 -9.96
C LEU A 107 19.61 9.78 -10.47
N PHE A 108 20.23 8.88 -9.71
CA PHE A 108 20.44 7.51 -10.07
C PHE A 108 19.59 6.57 -9.22
N MET A 109 19.51 5.34 -9.68
CA MET A 109 18.88 4.23 -9.00
C MET A 109 19.73 2.97 -9.19
N GLU A 110 19.68 2.08 -8.22
CA GLU A 110 20.34 0.78 -8.26
C GLU A 110 19.25 -0.31 -8.19
N PRO A 111 18.92 -0.96 -9.30
CA PRO A 111 17.90 -2.01 -9.32
C PRO A 111 18.28 -3.18 -8.43
N PHE A 112 17.30 -3.78 -7.76
CA PHE A 112 17.48 -5.00 -6.96
C PHE A 112 16.31 -5.96 -7.15
N SER A 113 16.54 -7.22 -6.80
CA SER A 113 15.49 -8.24 -6.72
C SER A 113 14.94 -8.24 -5.30
N TRP A 114 13.62 -8.21 -5.15
CA TRP A 114 12.99 -8.22 -3.84
C TRP A 114 13.27 -9.53 -3.09
N GLU A 115 13.88 -9.43 -1.92
CA GLU A 115 14.29 -10.57 -1.09
C GLU A 115 13.62 -10.52 0.29
N ALA A 116 13.76 -11.61 1.07
CA ALA A 116 13.18 -11.72 2.41
C ALA A 116 13.66 -10.62 3.38
N ALA A 117 14.88 -10.10 3.20
CA ALA A 117 15.38 -8.98 3.99
C ALA A 117 14.62 -7.67 3.70
N ASP A 118 14.10 -7.49 2.48
CA ASP A 118 13.30 -6.34 2.10
C ASP A 118 11.89 -6.40 2.70
N ASP A 119 11.29 -7.60 2.75
CA ASP A 119 10.03 -7.85 3.45
C ASP A 119 10.17 -7.55 4.95
N ILE A 120 11.22 -8.05 5.60
CA ILE A 120 11.48 -7.78 7.02
C ILE A 120 11.58 -6.28 7.26
N ARG A 121 12.37 -5.56 6.46
CA ARG A 121 12.50 -4.10 6.60
C ARG A 121 11.16 -3.37 6.40
N ALA A 122 10.35 -3.82 5.44
CA ALA A 122 9.03 -3.23 5.21
C ALA A 122 8.07 -3.47 6.38
N LEU A 123 8.07 -4.70 6.94
CA LEU A 123 7.31 -5.08 8.13
C LEU A 123 7.75 -4.27 9.35
N GLU A 124 9.06 -4.19 9.61
CA GLU A 124 9.64 -3.44 10.72
C GLU A 124 9.32 -1.94 10.64
N TYR A 125 9.38 -1.37 9.43
CA TYR A 125 8.98 0.02 9.22
C TYR A 125 7.49 0.24 9.49
N THR A 126 6.64 -0.68 9.02
CA THR A 126 5.17 -0.55 9.10
C THR A 126 4.69 -0.74 10.54
N HIS A 127 5.15 -1.79 11.21
CA HIS A 127 4.61 -2.23 12.50
C HIS A 127 5.48 -1.82 13.69
N SER A 128 6.63 -1.17 13.45
CA SER A 128 7.55 -0.70 14.51
C SER A 128 7.97 -1.80 15.51
N THR A 129 8.10 -3.04 15.03
CA THR A 129 8.52 -4.22 15.81
C THR A 129 9.50 -5.05 14.98
N THR A 130 10.37 -5.83 15.61
CA THR A 130 11.40 -6.63 14.91
C THR A 130 10.79 -7.88 14.28
N PHE A 131 11.23 -8.26 13.08
CA PHE A 131 10.81 -9.50 12.43
C PHE A 131 11.98 -10.41 12.09
N THR A 132 11.74 -11.72 12.17
CA THR A 132 12.69 -12.76 11.75
C THR A 132 12.06 -13.72 10.75
N LEU A 133 12.86 -14.40 9.94
CA LEU A 133 12.32 -15.40 9.01
C LEU A 133 11.80 -16.61 9.80
N ALA A 134 10.53 -16.94 9.59
CA ALA A 134 9.91 -18.12 10.19
C ALA A 134 10.42 -19.41 9.52
N PRO A 135 10.34 -20.57 10.20
CA PRO A 135 10.68 -21.85 9.61
C PRO A 135 9.85 -22.12 8.35
N ASP A 136 10.51 -22.64 7.30
CA ASP A 136 9.84 -23.04 6.06
C ASP A 136 8.84 -24.16 6.33
N GLN A 137 7.60 -23.96 5.86
CA GLN A 137 6.50 -24.93 5.98
C GLN A 137 6.42 -25.89 4.78
N GLY A 138 7.31 -25.73 3.79
CA GLY A 138 7.41 -26.62 2.62
C GLY A 138 6.46 -26.27 1.47
N ASP A 139 5.78 -25.12 1.56
CA ASP A 139 4.89 -24.59 0.52
C ASP A 139 5.56 -23.52 -0.35
N GLY A 140 6.82 -23.18 -0.06
CA GLY A 140 7.57 -22.15 -0.78
C GLY A 140 7.13 -20.72 -0.48
N ILE A 141 6.31 -20.52 0.56
CA ILE A 141 5.85 -19.20 0.99
C ILE A 141 6.68 -18.75 2.19
N SER A 142 7.42 -17.66 2.01
CA SER A 142 8.15 -17.01 3.10
C SER A 142 7.16 -16.43 4.12
N ARG A 143 7.42 -16.73 5.39
CA ARG A 143 6.69 -16.20 6.54
C ARG A 143 7.67 -15.59 7.54
N TYR A 144 7.18 -14.69 8.37
CA TYR A 144 7.97 -13.85 9.26
C TYR A 144 7.39 -13.87 10.67
N THR A 145 8.25 -14.01 11.66
CA THR A 145 7.85 -14.08 13.07
C THR A 145 8.19 -12.74 13.75
N PRO A 146 7.19 -12.02 14.29
CA PRO A 146 7.42 -10.81 15.08
C PRO A 146 8.00 -11.16 16.45
N GLU A 147 8.92 -10.33 16.95
CA GLU A 147 9.60 -10.55 18.24
C GLU A 147 8.63 -10.58 19.43
N GLU A 148 7.63 -9.70 19.42
CA GLU A 148 6.63 -9.58 20.49
C GLU A 148 5.60 -10.73 20.49
N HIS A 149 5.42 -11.41 19.35
CA HIS A 149 4.45 -12.51 19.18
C HIS A 149 5.09 -13.71 18.46
N PRO A 150 6.01 -14.45 19.12
CA PRO A 150 6.82 -15.49 18.49
C PRO A 150 6.04 -16.70 17.97
N GLN A 151 4.79 -16.84 18.38
CA GLN A 151 3.85 -17.87 17.91
C GLN A 151 3.25 -17.55 16.53
N LEU A 152 3.39 -16.32 16.04
CA LEU A 152 2.84 -15.92 14.75
C LEU A 152 3.82 -16.16 13.61
N ALA A 153 3.25 -16.48 12.44
CA ALA A 153 3.97 -16.61 11.18
C ALA A 153 3.28 -15.74 10.13
N VAL A 154 3.69 -14.48 10.04
CA VAL A 154 3.13 -13.42 9.18
C VAL A 154 3.56 -13.60 7.73
N ARG A 155 2.66 -13.36 6.79
CA ARG A 155 2.93 -13.39 5.36
C ARG A 155 2.78 -11.99 4.75
N VAL A 156 3.70 -11.65 3.86
CA VAL A 156 3.59 -10.49 2.97
C VAL A 156 2.91 -10.92 1.66
N TYR A 157 1.85 -10.22 1.26
CA TYR A 157 1.10 -10.46 0.04
C TYR A 157 1.49 -9.50 -1.08
N GLY A 158 1.91 -8.30 -0.73
CA GLY A 158 2.27 -7.29 -1.70
C GLY A 158 2.92 -6.08 -1.08
N VAL A 159 3.75 -5.45 -1.89
CA VAL A 159 4.42 -4.19 -1.59
C VAL A 159 4.09 -3.23 -2.72
N SER A 160 3.69 -2.01 -2.38
CA SER A 160 3.48 -0.97 -3.37
C SER A 160 3.59 0.42 -2.76
N ARG A 161 3.43 1.44 -3.60
CA ARG A 161 3.34 2.86 -3.23
C ARG A 161 2.22 3.17 -2.25
N TYR A 162 1.26 2.27 -2.10
CA TYR A 162 0.17 2.38 -1.14
C TYR A 162 0.50 1.76 0.22
N GLY A 163 1.68 1.14 0.35
CA GLY A 163 2.14 0.51 1.58
C GLY A 163 2.37 -0.99 1.42
N LEU A 164 2.46 -1.63 2.57
CA LEU A 164 2.60 -3.06 2.74
C LEU A 164 1.21 -3.71 2.85
N THR A 165 1.03 -4.87 2.23
CA THR A 165 -0.13 -5.74 2.45
C THR A 165 0.37 -7.02 3.07
N ASP A 166 0.03 -7.22 4.34
CA ASP A 166 0.42 -8.37 5.16
C ASP A 166 -0.75 -8.83 6.04
N ASP A 167 -0.59 -9.97 6.72
CA ASP A 167 -1.61 -10.54 7.60
C ASP A 167 -1.30 -10.42 9.11
N TYR A 168 -0.35 -9.57 9.53
CA TYR A 168 0.09 -9.52 10.93
C TYR A 168 -1.03 -9.10 11.89
N GLN A 169 -1.63 -7.93 11.64
CA GLN A 169 -2.75 -7.38 12.43
C GLN A 169 -3.89 -8.40 12.56
N MET A 170 -4.21 -9.08 11.46
CA MET A 170 -5.29 -10.07 11.39
C MET A 170 -4.96 -11.33 12.20
N LYS A 171 -3.75 -11.87 12.03
CA LYS A 171 -3.29 -13.05 12.79
C LYS A 171 -3.19 -12.76 14.28
N LEU A 172 -2.74 -11.58 14.65
CA LEU A 172 -2.67 -11.15 16.04
C LEU A 172 -4.08 -11.05 16.66
N THR A 173 -5.01 -10.39 15.97
CA THR A 173 -6.41 -10.29 16.43
C THR A 173 -7.02 -11.70 16.57
N SER A 174 -6.84 -12.54 15.56
CA SER A 174 -7.42 -13.90 15.52
C SER A 174 -6.84 -14.80 16.59
N GLN A 175 -5.56 -14.64 16.93
CA GLN A 175 -4.95 -15.38 18.03
C GLN A 175 -5.63 -15.02 19.36
N TYR A 176 -5.75 -13.73 19.68
CA TYR A 176 -6.41 -13.32 20.92
C TYR A 176 -7.88 -13.71 20.96
N ALA A 177 -8.59 -13.57 19.83
CA ALA A 177 -9.97 -14.01 19.71
C ALA A 177 -10.11 -15.50 20.03
N ARG A 178 -9.23 -16.33 19.47
CA ARG A 178 -9.19 -17.77 19.74
C ARG A 178 -8.88 -18.09 21.20
N GLU A 179 -7.92 -17.40 21.81
CA GLU A 179 -7.58 -17.59 23.23
C GLU A 179 -8.80 -17.33 24.13
N VAL A 180 -9.56 -16.26 23.88
CA VAL A 180 -10.78 -15.94 24.64
C VAL A 180 -11.88 -16.95 24.35
N TYR A 181 -12.10 -17.28 23.08
CA TYR A 181 -13.10 -18.25 22.65
C TYR A 181 -12.92 -19.61 23.35
N GLU A 182 -11.68 -20.13 23.37
CA GLU A 182 -11.36 -21.39 24.03
C GLU A 182 -11.43 -21.30 25.56
N LYS A 183 -11.02 -20.16 26.14
CA LYS A 183 -11.02 -19.95 27.60
C LYS A 183 -12.43 -19.82 28.19
N GLU A 184 -13.32 -19.15 27.48
CA GLU A 184 -14.70 -18.88 27.90
C GLU A 184 -15.67 -20.01 27.49
N ASP A 185 -15.17 -21.07 26.83
CA ASP A 185 -15.96 -22.22 26.34
C ASP A 185 -17.12 -21.79 25.42
N MET A 186 -16.82 -20.85 24.51
CA MET A 186 -17.80 -20.36 23.53
C MET A 186 -18.10 -21.44 22.48
N ASP A 187 -19.35 -21.50 22.02
CA ASP A 187 -19.84 -22.49 21.05
C ASP A 187 -20.29 -21.88 19.71
N TRP A 188 -20.09 -20.57 19.54
CA TRP A 188 -20.39 -19.84 18.30
C TRP A 188 -19.55 -20.32 17.13
N GLU A 189 -20.18 -20.46 15.97
CA GLU A 189 -19.44 -20.83 14.77
C GLU A 189 -18.49 -19.71 14.32
N TYR A 190 -17.28 -20.11 13.91
CA TYR A 190 -16.33 -19.23 13.26
C TYR A 190 -15.67 -19.96 12.09
N THR A 191 -15.23 -19.20 11.08
CA THR A 191 -14.47 -19.72 9.95
C THR A 191 -13.02 -19.23 10.00
N GLY A 192 -12.12 -19.98 9.36
CA GLY A 192 -10.71 -19.65 9.21
C GLY A 192 -10.31 -19.29 7.77
N VAL A 193 -11.29 -18.97 6.91
CA VAL A 193 -11.15 -18.88 5.45
C VAL A 193 -11.36 -17.44 4.96
N GLY A 194 -10.85 -16.46 5.70
CA GLY A 194 -10.82 -15.09 5.21
C GLY A 194 -9.88 -14.91 4.01
N GLN A 195 -9.80 -13.68 3.48
CA GLN A 195 -8.85 -13.34 2.40
C GLN A 195 -7.37 -13.54 2.79
N TYR A 196 -7.11 -13.61 4.10
CA TYR A 196 -5.79 -13.77 4.70
C TYR A 196 -5.71 -15.09 5.49
N GLU A 197 -4.52 -15.70 5.48
CA GLU A 197 -4.29 -16.99 6.14
C GLU A 197 -4.52 -16.85 7.66
N GLY A 198 -5.43 -17.65 8.22
CA GLY A 198 -5.64 -17.68 9.69
C GLY A 198 -6.48 -16.53 10.25
N ALA A 199 -7.21 -15.80 9.41
CA ALA A 199 -8.24 -14.86 9.83
C ALA A 199 -9.44 -15.59 10.44
N MET A 200 -9.79 -15.27 11.68
CA MET A 200 -10.98 -15.79 12.37
C MET A 200 -12.17 -14.86 12.11
N GLU A 201 -13.20 -15.38 11.46
CA GLU A 201 -14.45 -14.65 11.17
C GLU A 201 -15.62 -15.34 11.85
N PHE A 202 -16.34 -14.62 12.71
CA PHE A 202 -17.46 -15.17 13.48
C PHE A 202 -18.76 -15.18 12.66
N VAL A 203 -19.51 -16.26 12.74
CA VAL A 203 -20.78 -16.44 12.01
C VAL A 203 -21.95 -16.19 12.95
N VAL A 204 -22.84 -15.27 12.58
CA VAL A 204 -24.07 -14.96 13.32
C VAL A 204 -25.30 -15.35 12.50
N ARG A 205 -26.30 -15.94 13.18
CA ARG A 205 -27.56 -16.41 12.61
C ARG A 205 -28.74 -15.63 13.16
N GLU A 206 -29.88 -15.70 12.47
CA GLU A 206 -31.11 -15.03 12.92
C GLU A 206 -31.68 -15.65 14.21
N GLU A 207 -31.42 -16.94 14.46
CA GLU A 207 -31.87 -17.67 15.64
C GLU A 207 -30.94 -17.58 16.85
N ASP A 208 -29.77 -16.97 16.71
CA ASP A 208 -28.80 -16.85 17.80
C ASP A 208 -29.32 -15.87 18.88
N ASP A 209 -28.91 -16.10 20.13
CA ASP A 209 -29.12 -15.13 21.20
C ASP A 209 -28.15 -13.96 21.02
N LEU A 210 -28.61 -12.90 20.35
CA LEU A 210 -27.79 -11.75 20.01
C LEU A 210 -27.24 -11.02 21.24
N GLU A 211 -27.91 -11.06 22.40
CA GLU A 211 -27.40 -10.44 23.62
C GLU A 211 -26.22 -11.24 24.17
N ALA A 212 -26.32 -12.57 24.21
CA ALA A 212 -25.22 -13.44 24.61
C ALA A 212 -24.05 -13.36 23.62
N TYR A 213 -24.34 -13.36 22.32
CA TYR A 213 -23.34 -13.23 21.25
C TYR A 213 -22.59 -11.90 21.34
N ALA A 214 -23.33 -10.79 21.53
CA ALA A 214 -22.74 -9.47 21.72
C ALA A 214 -21.84 -9.41 22.97
N ALA A 215 -22.25 -10.07 24.06
CA ALA A 215 -21.46 -10.15 25.28
C ALA A 215 -20.14 -10.91 25.08
N ASP A 216 -20.17 -12.00 24.34
CA ASP A 216 -18.97 -12.80 24.05
C ASP A 216 -18.02 -12.10 23.08
N LEU A 217 -18.53 -11.49 22.00
CA LEU A 217 -17.72 -10.64 21.13
C LEU A 217 -17.09 -9.46 21.88
N ALA A 218 -17.83 -8.85 22.81
CA ALA A 218 -17.31 -7.77 23.63
C ALA A 218 -16.14 -8.21 24.51
N LYS A 219 -16.19 -9.43 25.10
CA LYS A 219 -15.04 -10.01 25.82
C LYS A 219 -13.82 -10.18 24.92
N ILE A 220 -14.01 -10.60 23.68
CA ILE A 220 -12.93 -10.74 22.71
C ILE A 220 -12.29 -9.36 22.45
N VAL A 221 -13.09 -8.36 22.10
CA VAL A 221 -12.57 -7.00 21.85
C VAL A 221 -11.87 -6.44 23.10
N ALA A 222 -12.47 -6.61 24.28
CA ALA A 222 -11.91 -6.20 25.56
C ALA A 222 -10.52 -6.82 25.81
N ARG A 223 -10.32 -8.09 25.43
CA ARG A 223 -9.01 -8.74 25.54
C ARG A 223 -8.02 -8.25 24.50
N VAL A 224 -8.45 -8.13 23.23
CA VAL A 224 -7.54 -7.79 22.13
C VAL A 224 -6.97 -6.39 22.30
N VAL A 225 -7.81 -5.42 22.71
CA VAL A 225 -7.40 -4.02 22.88
C VAL A 225 -6.40 -3.79 24.03
N GLU A 226 -6.20 -4.78 24.92
CA GLU A 226 -5.16 -4.72 25.95
C GLU A 226 -3.74 -4.84 25.36
N ASP A 227 -3.60 -5.31 24.12
CA ASP A 227 -2.29 -5.44 23.50
C ASP A 227 -1.73 -4.07 23.08
N PRO A 228 -0.48 -3.71 23.46
CA PRO A 228 0.14 -2.44 23.11
C PRO A 228 0.23 -2.15 21.60
N PHE A 229 0.15 -3.18 20.75
CA PHE A 229 0.04 -3.02 19.30
C PHE A 229 -1.13 -2.10 18.92
N TYR A 230 -2.30 -2.26 19.56
CA TYR A 230 -3.51 -1.51 19.22
C TYR A 230 -3.59 -0.10 19.82
N GLU A 231 -2.59 0.31 20.61
CA GLU A 231 -2.44 1.73 20.99
C GLU A 231 -2.09 2.60 19.77
N ARG A 232 -1.45 2.01 18.76
CA ARG A 232 -0.95 2.69 17.56
C ARG A 232 -1.63 2.22 16.28
N GLU A 233 -2.08 0.96 16.26
CA GLU A 233 -2.70 0.34 15.10
C GLU A 233 -4.21 0.15 15.32
N ALA A 234 -4.95 0.13 14.22
CA ALA A 234 -6.34 -0.31 14.25
C ALA A 234 -6.39 -1.85 14.35
N GLY A 235 -7.49 -2.40 14.85
CA GLY A 235 -7.79 -3.84 14.80
C GLY A 235 -9.26 -4.04 14.45
N TYR A 236 -9.64 -5.27 14.09
CA TYR A 236 -11.05 -5.59 13.85
C TYR A 236 -11.37 -7.06 14.10
N VAL A 237 -12.50 -7.31 14.76
CA VAL A 237 -13.14 -8.62 14.81
C VAL A 237 -14.23 -8.64 13.74
N GLN A 238 -14.16 -9.61 12.83
CA GLN A 238 -15.10 -9.72 11.72
C GLN A 238 -16.26 -10.64 12.08
N VAL A 239 -17.47 -10.19 11.75
CA VAL A 239 -18.71 -10.94 11.94
C VAL A 239 -19.47 -10.97 10.62
N MET A 240 -20.00 -12.13 10.26
CA MET A 240 -20.73 -12.34 9.01
C MET A 240 -22.00 -13.17 9.20
N THR A 241 -22.92 -13.04 8.25
CA THR A 241 -24.08 -13.94 8.16
C THR A 241 -23.67 -15.33 7.69
N GLU A 242 -24.48 -16.34 8.00
CA GLU A 242 -24.22 -17.74 7.61
C GLU A 242 -24.05 -17.93 6.09
N ASP A 243 -24.75 -17.15 5.28
CA ASP A 243 -24.64 -17.16 3.82
C ASP A 243 -23.43 -16.36 3.29
N ALA A 244 -22.64 -15.74 4.19
CA ALA A 244 -21.52 -14.84 3.92
C ALA A 244 -21.87 -13.65 3.00
N MET A 245 -23.16 -13.33 2.82
CA MET A 245 -23.59 -12.22 1.97
C MET A 245 -23.39 -10.87 2.65
N LYS A 246 -23.52 -10.82 3.97
CA LYS A 246 -23.32 -9.60 4.76
C LYS A 246 -22.16 -9.80 5.73
N GLN A 247 -21.34 -8.75 5.87
CA GLN A 247 -20.23 -8.70 6.81
C GLN A 247 -20.13 -7.34 7.49
N ARG A 248 -19.72 -7.34 8.75
CA ARG A 248 -19.38 -6.16 9.54
C ARG A 248 -18.11 -6.41 10.34
N ALA A 249 -17.36 -5.33 10.55
CA ALA A 249 -16.15 -5.35 11.35
C ALA A 249 -16.37 -4.52 12.61
N LEU A 250 -16.09 -5.12 13.77
CA LEU A 250 -16.00 -4.44 15.05
C LEU A 250 -14.60 -3.86 15.17
N TYR A 251 -14.41 -2.62 14.69
CA TYR A 251 -13.09 -1.98 14.75
C TYR A 251 -12.74 -1.51 16.17
N PHE A 252 -11.47 -1.61 16.53
CA PHE A 252 -10.93 -1.13 17.81
C PHE A 252 -9.52 -0.58 17.60
N GLY A 253 -8.90 -0.06 18.67
CA GLY A 253 -7.57 0.56 18.60
C GLY A 253 -7.57 1.90 17.86
N ALA A 254 -6.45 2.25 17.23
CA ALA A 254 -6.23 3.53 16.57
C ALA A 254 -6.93 3.66 15.19
N HIS A 255 -8.22 3.34 15.10
CA HIS A 255 -8.99 3.44 13.86
C HIS A 255 -9.40 4.90 13.56
N GLN A 256 -8.84 5.48 12.50
CA GLN A 256 -8.99 6.91 12.20
C GLN A 256 -10.44 7.40 12.08
N PRO A 257 -11.36 6.73 11.35
CA PRO A 257 -12.78 7.13 11.32
C PRO A 257 -13.43 7.19 12.70
N PHE A 258 -13.04 6.32 13.63
CA PHE A 258 -13.60 6.30 14.99
C PHE A 258 -13.03 7.41 15.87
N ILE A 259 -11.74 7.69 15.72
CA ILE A 259 -11.11 8.85 16.36
C ILE A 259 -11.80 10.15 15.90
N GLU A 260 -12.14 10.26 14.61
CA GLU A 260 -12.87 11.40 14.05
C GLU A 260 -14.33 11.50 14.55
N GLU A 261 -14.98 10.35 14.79
CA GLU A 261 -16.33 10.27 15.37
C GLU A 261 -16.36 10.40 16.90
N GLY A 262 -15.20 10.53 17.57
CA GLY A 262 -15.10 10.63 19.03
C GLY A 262 -15.41 9.32 19.76
N LYS A 263 -15.35 8.18 19.08
CA LYS A 263 -15.48 6.85 19.67
C LYS A 263 -14.19 6.46 20.38
N ALA A 264 -14.34 5.78 21.52
CA ALA A 264 -13.19 5.28 22.26
C ALA A 264 -12.56 4.06 21.53
N PRO A 265 -11.24 3.84 21.63
CA PRO A 265 -10.57 2.70 21.01
C PRO A 265 -11.13 1.32 21.41
N ASP A 266 -11.78 1.25 22.57
CA ASP A 266 -12.39 0.08 23.18
C ASP A 266 -13.93 0.09 23.07
N THR A 267 -14.52 0.89 22.16
CA THR A 267 -15.98 1.07 22.08
C THR A 267 -16.75 -0.26 22.06
N TYR A 268 -16.27 -1.26 21.33
CA TYR A 268 -16.91 -2.58 21.22
C TYR A 268 -16.46 -3.58 22.30
N ALA A 269 -15.72 -3.15 23.33
CA ALA A 269 -15.48 -3.93 24.54
C ALA A 269 -16.73 -3.99 25.44
N TYR A 270 -17.80 -3.30 25.07
CA TYR A 270 -19.06 -3.19 25.79
C TYR A 270 -20.19 -3.82 24.95
N PRO A 271 -20.96 -4.80 25.47
CA PRO A 271 -21.98 -5.52 24.70
C PRO A 271 -23.04 -4.61 24.07
N GLU A 272 -23.36 -3.51 24.72
CA GLU A 272 -24.37 -2.51 24.33
C GLU A 272 -23.96 -1.75 23.06
N ALA A 273 -22.66 -1.69 22.77
CA ALA A 273 -22.13 -1.14 21.53
C ALA A 273 -22.08 -2.18 20.41
N VAL A 274 -21.94 -3.48 20.73
CA VAL A 274 -21.87 -4.58 19.76
C VAL A 274 -23.26 -4.95 19.24
N LEU A 275 -24.26 -5.04 20.12
CA LEU A 275 -25.61 -5.50 19.78
C LEU A 275 -26.24 -4.73 18.60
N PRO A 276 -26.20 -3.38 18.53
CA PRO A 276 -26.75 -2.64 17.39
C PRO A 276 -26.05 -2.97 16.06
N VAL A 277 -24.77 -3.38 16.09
CA VAL A 277 -24.04 -3.80 14.89
C VAL A 277 -24.54 -5.15 14.39
N LEU A 278 -24.81 -6.10 15.30
CA LEU A 278 -25.37 -7.41 14.97
C LEU A 278 -26.81 -7.29 14.43
N GLU A 279 -27.64 -6.48 15.09
CA GLU A 279 -29.00 -6.20 14.62
C GLU A 279 -29.01 -5.56 13.23
N ALA A 280 -28.14 -4.60 12.98
CA ALA A 280 -28.01 -3.96 11.67
C ALA A 280 -27.45 -4.93 10.61
N LEU A 281 -26.54 -5.84 11.00
CA LEU A 281 -26.00 -6.86 10.11
C LEU A 281 -27.11 -7.82 9.66
N LEU A 282 -27.91 -8.35 10.58
CA LEU A 282 -28.98 -9.31 10.26
C LEU A 282 -30.17 -8.62 9.59
N TYR A 283 -30.72 -7.59 10.23
CA TYR A 283 -32.04 -7.04 9.90
C TYR A 283 -32.00 -5.66 9.22
N GLY A 284 -30.82 -5.04 9.08
CA GLY A 284 -30.67 -3.77 8.39
C GLY A 284 -30.94 -3.89 6.88
N GLU A 285 -31.58 -2.87 6.31
CA GLU A 285 -31.60 -2.63 4.87
C GLU A 285 -30.23 -2.08 4.43
N GLU A 286 -29.68 -2.58 3.33
CA GLU A 286 -28.41 -2.11 2.75
C GLU A 286 -28.52 -0.74 2.08
#